data_AF-A0AAD4QR29-F1
#
_entry.id   AF-A0AAD4QR29-F1
#
_cell.length_a   1.000
_cell.length_b   1.000
_cell.length_c   1.000
_cell.angle_alpha   90.00
_cell.angle_beta   90.00
_cell.angle_gamma   90.00
#
_symmetry.space_group_name_H-M   'P 1'
#
loop_
_entity.id
_entity.type
_entity.pdbx_description
1 polymer ?
#
loop_
_entity_poly.entity_id
_entity_poly.type
_entity_poly.pdbx_seq_one_letter_code
_entity_poly.pdbx_strand_id
1 'polypeptide(L)'
;MNQLTSWQQLWDRAQTTLGNDERSLANATSPASRILRVGQLDAELLDVELVNLLRDPLSKALGLINSTLKSRFEPELSLFIQLTLYRLSVWATGASYGAKLQDLKYIIPLTDDRGICACEYSTPRLPRKVLLIHGALTIILPYIHTRLRGHALSKAWPDAPSSDRRRMAWELMIKLETAHAAFALASFIAFLWDGQYRTTVDRLLSMKLVPSRRLVRRNVSYEYMNRQMVWHAFTEFLIFLLPLLPHRKLRRVAGTATGVVMHPLTTLSTLVPAPARAVFGLEPYVGRQQDAQLRKGGRFTHLPANECAICYENASAALNVEDPTHVLTLANPLLSQSTSGSHHAYRKNEPPMHPLTTPYRTSCGHIYCYTCIAEKMLRAADEGGSWECLRCAEPVLGAERFRIEATYWTSEGDDGSIEEWGSDYFDEMGSSSLSGVSGMSAGSRSWASGSDE
;
A
#
# COMPACT_ATOMS: atom_id res chain seq x y z
N MET A 1 -51.38 -63.31 23.46
CA MET A 1 -51.20 -62.79 24.84
C MET A 1 -49.77 -63.13 25.23
N ASN A 2 -48.78 -62.27 25.51
CA ASN A 2 -48.68 -60.87 25.91
C ASN A 2 -47.25 -60.35 25.62
N GLN A 3 -46.97 -59.77 24.46
CA GLN A 3 -45.67 -59.07 24.22
C GLN A 3 -45.81 -57.54 24.15
N LEU A 4 -47.03 -57.02 23.96
CA LEU A 4 -47.33 -55.58 23.98
C LEU A 4 -47.13 -54.95 25.37
N THR A 5 -47.19 -55.75 26.44
CA THR A 5 -47.11 -55.29 27.83
C THR A 5 -45.71 -54.83 28.24
N SER A 6 -44.65 -55.33 27.61
CA SER A 6 -43.27 -54.95 27.95
C SER A 6 -42.98 -53.49 27.58
N TRP A 7 -43.31 -53.09 26.35
CA TRP A 7 -43.10 -51.72 25.88
C TRP A 7 -44.02 -50.72 26.58
N GLN A 8 -45.28 -51.10 26.85
CA GLN A 8 -46.21 -50.28 27.60
C GLN A 8 -45.71 -50.02 29.03
N GLN A 9 -45.23 -51.06 29.73
CA GLN A 9 -44.65 -50.90 31.07
C GLN A 9 -43.38 -50.03 31.08
N LEU A 10 -42.54 -50.12 30.05
CA LEU A 10 -41.36 -49.27 29.92
C LEU A 10 -41.75 -47.81 29.62
N TRP A 11 -42.76 -47.61 28.78
CA TRP A 11 -43.31 -46.29 28.46
C TRP A 11 -43.92 -45.61 29.69
N ASP A 12 -44.74 -46.33 30.46
CA ASP A 12 -45.37 -45.80 31.67
C ASP A 12 -44.34 -45.39 32.73
N ARG A 13 -43.26 -46.18 32.90
CA ARG A 13 -42.13 -45.81 33.77
C ARG A 13 -41.41 -44.57 33.26
N ALA A 14 -41.10 -44.53 31.96
CA ALA A 14 -40.41 -43.41 31.34
C ALA A 14 -41.22 -42.11 31.40
N GLN A 15 -42.56 -42.18 31.34
CA GLN A 15 -43.41 -41.00 31.37
C GLN A 15 -43.34 -40.26 32.72
N THR A 16 -43.19 -41.00 33.82
CA THR A 16 -43.01 -40.40 35.16
C THR A 16 -41.63 -39.76 35.33
N THR A 17 -40.58 -40.38 34.79
CA THR A 17 -39.22 -39.81 34.82
C THR A 17 -39.13 -38.58 33.92
N LEU A 18 -39.68 -38.63 32.70
CA LEU A 18 -39.74 -37.50 31.79
C LEU A 18 -40.49 -36.31 32.38
N GLY A 19 -41.61 -36.54 33.06
CA GLY A 19 -42.34 -35.44 33.72
C GLY A 19 -41.59 -34.82 34.90
N ASN A 20 -40.77 -35.60 35.62
CA ASN A 20 -39.89 -35.07 36.67
C ASN A 20 -38.68 -34.35 36.08
N ASP A 21 -38.13 -34.86 34.98
CA ASP A 21 -37.02 -34.24 34.25
C ASP A 21 -37.45 -32.94 33.56
N GLU A 22 -38.66 -32.86 33.02
CA GLU A 22 -39.21 -31.64 32.44
C GLU A 22 -39.41 -30.56 33.51
N ARG A 23 -39.91 -30.93 34.70
CA ARG A 23 -40.01 -30.02 35.85
C ARG A 23 -38.64 -29.62 36.39
N SER A 24 -37.67 -30.54 36.42
CA SER A 24 -36.31 -30.24 36.87
C SER A 24 -35.60 -29.34 35.86
N LEU A 25 -35.83 -29.50 34.56
CA LEU A 25 -35.32 -28.65 33.50
C LEU A 25 -35.98 -27.27 33.50
N ALA A 26 -37.28 -27.20 33.81
CA ALA A 26 -38.02 -25.94 33.97
C ALA A 26 -37.56 -25.15 35.20
N ASN A 27 -37.19 -25.85 36.28
CA ASN A 27 -36.64 -25.24 37.49
C ASN A 27 -35.12 -25.04 37.42
N ALA A 28 -34.43 -25.74 36.51
CA ALA A 28 -33.01 -25.54 36.27
C ALA A 28 -32.83 -24.17 35.62
N THR A 29 -32.20 -23.26 36.36
CA THR A 29 -31.77 -21.98 35.83
C THR A 29 -30.92 -22.25 34.58
N SER A 30 -31.43 -21.89 33.40
CA SER A 30 -30.67 -22.01 32.16
C SER A 30 -29.28 -21.40 32.39
N PRO A 31 -28.18 -22.10 32.05
CA PRO A 31 -26.86 -21.54 32.19
C PRO A 31 -26.85 -20.19 31.47
N ALA A 32 -26.49 -19.13 32.20
CA ALA A 32 -26.43 -17.79 31.65
C ALA A 32 -25.54 -17.85 30.40
N SER A 33 -26.10 -17.54 29.23
CA SER A 33 -25.33 -17.52 27.99
C SER A 33 -24.17 -16.53 28.20
N ARG A 34 -22.96 -17.04 28.39
CA ARG A 34 -21.79 -16.20 28.62
C ARG A 34 -21.56 -15.41 27.34
N ILE A 35 -21.87 -14.12 27.40
CA ILE A 35 -21.75 -13.24 26.24
C ILE A 35 -20.27 -13.13 25.89
N LEU A 36 -19.92 -13.45 24.65
CA LEU A 36 -18.54 -13.36 24.19
C LEU A 36 -18.17 -11.88 24.03
N ARG A 37 -17.33 -11.37 24.95
CA ARG A 37 -16.84 -9.97 24.95
C ARG A 37 -16.19 -9.60 23.61
N VAL A 38 -15.43 -10.54 23.05
CA VAL A 38 -14.78 -10.39 21.74
C VAL A 38 -15.81 -10.16 20.65
N GLY A 39 -16.91 -10.92 20.61
CA GLY A 39 -17.96 -10.73 19.60
C GLY A 39 -18.66 -9.37 19.69
N GLN A 40 -18.80 -8.82 20.91
CA GLN A 40 -19.34 -7.47 21.08
C GLN A 40 -18.38 -6.39 20.55
N LEU A 41 -17.08 -6.58 20.75
CA LEU A 41 -16.04 -5.65 20.28
C LEU A 41 -15.85 -5.76 18.75
N ASP A 42 -15.82 -6.98 18.21
CA ASP A 42 -15.74 -7.24 16.76
C ASP A 42 -16.96 -6.64 16.04
N ALA A 43 -18.16 -6.72 16.66
CA ALA A 43 -19.34 -6.05 16.13
C ALA A 43 -19.15 -4.53 16.01
N GLU A 44 -18.43 -3.89 16.93
CA GLU A 44 -18.13 -2.45 16.86
C GLU A 44 -17.16 -2.13 15.73
N LEU A 45 -16.10 -2.92 15.64
CA LEU A 45 -15.09 -2.76 14.61
C LEU A 45 -15.71 -2.91 13.22
N LEU A 46 -16.55 -3.92 13.02
CA LEU A 46 -17.28 -4.15 11.77
C LEU A 46 -18.22 -2.98 11.42
N ASP A 47 -18.89 -2.38 12.42
CA ASP A 47 -19.75 -1.22 12.17
C ASP A 47 -18.93 0.00 11.72
N VAL A 48 -17.75 0.23 12.32
CA VAL A 48 -16.83 1.32 11.91
C VAL A 48 -16.27 1.07 10.52
N GLU A 49 -15.81 -0.15 10.24
CA GLU A 49 -15.29 -0.54 8.92
C GLU A 49 -16.35 -0.40 7.83
N LEU A 50 -17.60 -0.82 8.10
CA LEU A 50 -18.70 -0.67 7.15
C LEU A 50 -18.93 0.80 6.76
N VAL A 51 -18.89 1.72 7.73
CA VAL A 51 -19.06 3.15 7.46
C VAL A 51 -17.91 3.66 6.58
N ASN A 52 -16.66 3.24 6.86
CA ASN A 52 -15.49 3.66 6.07
C ASN A 52 -15.55 3.10 4.64
N LEU A 53 -15.90 1.81 4.48
CA LEU A 53 -16.04 1.16 3.18
C LEU A 53 -17.10 1.86 2.30
N LEU A 54 -18.18 2.37 2.89
CA LEU A 54 -19.20 3.12 2.17
C LEU A 54 -18.77 4.57 1.89
N ARG A 55 -18.08 5.22 2.84
CA ARG A 55 -17.66 6.62 2.72
C ARG A 55 -16.51 6.80 1.73
N ASP A 56 -15.52 5.91 1.73
CA ASP A 56 -14.27 6.11 0.99
C ASP A 56 -14.48 6.25 -0.52
N PRO A 57 -15.22 5.35 -1.21
CA PRO A 57 -15.48 5.49 -2.64
C PRO A 57 -16.24 6.78 -2.97
N LEU A 58 -17.21 7.17 -2.14
CA LEU A 58 -17.99 8.39 -2.35
C LEU A 58 -17.13 9.64 -2.16
N SER A 59 -16.24 9.65 -1.18
CA SER A 59 -15.31 10.76 -0.95
C SER A 59 -14.29 10.91 -2.09
N LYS A 60 -13.85 9.79 -2.69
CA LYS A 60 -12.96 9.77 -3.86
C LYS A 60 -13.67 10.32 -5.10
N ALA A 61 -14.91 9.88 -5.35
CA ALA A 61 -15.72 10.37 -6.46
C ALA A 61 -15.98 11.89 -6.35
N LEU A 62 -16.33 12.38 -5.15
CA LEU A 62 -16.51 13.81 -4.90
C LEU A 62 -15.21 14.61 -5.07
N GLY A 63 -14.08 14.02 -4.69
CA GLY A 63 -12.76 14.61 -4.87
C GLY A 63 -12.37 14.84 -6.33
N LEU A 64 -12.83 14.00 -7.26
CA LEU A 64 -12.60 14.17 -8.70
C LEU A 64 -13.39 15.35 -9.29
N ILE A 65 -14.54 15.69 -8.69
CA ILE A 65 -15.38 16.80 -9.14
C ILE A 65 -14.84 18.12 -8.59
N ASN A 66 -14.63 18.20 -7.27
CA ASN A 66 -14.07 19.38 -6.63
C ASN A 66 -13.53 19.05 -5.23
N SER A 67 -12.25 19.34 -4.99
CA SER A 67 -11.59 19.11 -3.70
C SER A 67 -12.22 19.92 -2.55
N THR A 68 -12.78 21.09 -2.85
CA THR A 68 -13.47 21.95 -1.85
C THR A 68 -14.84 21.40 -1.44
N LEU A 69 -15.53 20.70 -2.35
CA LEU A 69 -16.80 20.02 -2.04
C LEU A 69 -16.54 18.79 -1.16
N LYS A 70 -15.46 18.05 -1.43
CA LYS A 70 -15.06 16.89 -0.61
C LYS A 70 -14.95 17.26 0.87
N SER A 71 -14.14 18.27 1.23
CA SER A 71 -13.92 18.65 2.63
C SER A 71 -15.17 19.19 3.32
N ARG A 72 -16.04 19.89 2.58
CA ARG A 72 -17.30 20.43 3.13
C ARG A 72 -18.37 19.37 3.37
N PHE A 73 -18.48 18.39 2.46
CA PHE A 73 -19.53 17.36 2.50
C PHE A 73 -19.11 16.08 3.22
N GLU A 74 -17.83 15.92 3.56
CA GLU A 74 -17.32 14.77 4.31
C GLU A 74 -18.09 14.46 5.61
N PRO A 75 -18.31 15.42 6.54
CA PRO A 75 -19.11 15.16 7.74
C PRO A 75 -20.59 14.89 7.43
N GLU A 76 -21.17 15.59 6.44
CA GLU A 76 -22.58 15.43 6.06
C GLU A 76 -22.85 14.03 5.47
N LEU A 77 -21.93 13.57 4.63
CA LEU A 77 -21.99 12.24 4.03
C LEU A 77 -21.87 11.15 5.10
N SER A 78 -20.94 11.33 6.04
CA SER A 78 -20.77 10.37 7.14
C SER A 78 -22.04 10.27 8.00
N LEU A 79 -22.68 11.41 8.31
CA LEU A 79 -23.95 11.44 9.04
C LEU A 79 -25.07 10.77 8.23
N PHE A 80 -25.17 11.05 6.94
CA PHE A 80 -26.20 10.46 6.08
C PHE A 80 -26.10 8.93 6.03
N ILE A 81 -24.88 8.42 5.84
CA ILE A 81 -24.61 6.97 5.83
C ILE A 81 -24.97 6.36 7.19
N GLN A 82 -24.47 6.94 8.29
CA GLN A 82 -24.75 6.43 9.64
C GLN A 82 -26.24 6.47 10.00
N LEU A 83 -26.95 7.54 9.66
CA LEU A 83 -28.39 7.67 9.88
C LEU A 83 -29.17 6.62 9.08
N THR A 84 -28.79 6.39 7.82
CA THR A 84 -29.39 5.38 6.95
C THR A 84 -29.14 3.98 7.50
N LEU A 85 -27.90 3.66 7.88
CA LEU A 85 -27.56 2.38 8.50
C LEU A 85 -28.32 2.18 9.81
N TYR A 86 -28.41 3.20 10.67
CA TYR A 86 -29.15 3.12 11.92
C TYR A 86 -30.65 2.88 11.71
N ARG A 87 -31.25 3.57 10.72
CA ARG A 87 -32.65 3.43 10.36
C ARG A 87 -32.99 2.05 9.80
N LEU A 88 -32.07 1.43 9.06
CA LEU A 88 -32.26 0.12 8.42
C LEU A 88 -31.86 -1.05 9.33
N SER A 89 -30.91 -0.88 10.23
CA SER A 89 -30.44 -1.92 11.15
C SER A 89 -31.07 -1.78 12.53
N VAL A 90 -30.55 -0.89 13.37
CA VAL A 90 -30.92 -0.74 14.77
C VAL A 90 -32.42 -0.44 14.94
N TRP A 91 -33.01 0.38 14.07
CA TRP A 91 -34.45 0.69 14.14
C TRP A 91 -35.38 -0.41 13.63
N ALA A 92 -34.98 -1.16 12.60
CA ALA A 92 -35.83 -2.19 12.04
C ALA A 92 -35.68 -3.53 12.77
N THR A 93 -34.45 -3.93 13.08
CA THR A 93 -34.10 -5.24 13.64
C THR A 93 -33.68 -5.22 15.11
N GLY A 94 -33.42 -4.05 15.71
CA GLY A 94 -32.99 -3.96 17.11
C GLY A 94 -31.55 -4.45 17.34
N ALA A 95 -30.72 -4.43 16.30
CA ALA A 95 -29.31 -4.79 16.31
C ALA A 95 -28.57 -3.94 15.28
N SER A 96 -27.31 -3.57 15.55
CA SER A 96 -26.45 -2.98 14.52
C SER A 96 -26.07 -4.03 13.48
N TYR A 97 -25.50 -3.60 12.36
CA TYR A 97 -25.15 -4.53 11.29
C TYR A 97 -24.04 -5.49 11.72
N GLY A 98 -22.96 -4.98 12.34
CA GLY A 98 -21.89 -5.78 12.91
C GLY A 98 -22.40 -6.71 14.01
N ALA A 99 -23.31 -6.24 14.87
CA ALA A 99 -23.93 -7.08 15.89
C ALA A 99 -24.73 -8.23 15.27
N LYS A 100 -25.46 -7.98 14.17
CA LYS A 100 -26.21 -9.00 13.46
C LYS A 100 -25.29 -10.07 12.84
N LEU A 101 -24.13 -9.69 12.32
CA LEU A 101 -23.13 -10.63 11.82
C LEU A 101 -22.52 -11.50 12.92
N GLN A 102 -22.45 -10.98 14.15
CA GLN A 102 -22.00 -11.71 15.33
C GLN A 102 -23.14 -12.46 16.07
N ASP A 103 -24.33 -12.56 15.46
CA ASP A 103 -25.55 -13.15 16.06
C ASP A 103 -25.93 -12.50 17.41
N LEU A 104 -25.80 -11.18 17.53
CA LEU A 104 -26.10 -10.39 18.73
C LEU A 104 -27.32 -9.46 18.53
N LYS A 105 -28.08 -9.21 19.59
CA LYS A 105 -29.22 -8.27 19.60
C LYS A 105 -29.23 -7.38 20.85
N TYR A 106 -29.76 -6.17 20.73
CA TYR A 106 -29.95 -5.29 21.88
C TYR A 106 -31.15 -5.71 22.73
N ILE A 107 -30.96 -5.73 24.04
CA ILE A 107 -31.99 -5.98 25.05
C ILE A 107 -31.86 -4.91 26.13
N ILE A 108 -32.99 -4.44 26.65
CA ILE A 108 -33.02 -3.62 27.86
C ILE A 108 -33.46 -4.55 28.99
N PRO A 109 -32.69 -4.72 30.07
CA PRO A 109 -33.16 -5.42 31.24
C PRO A 109 -34.24 -4.56 31.90
N LEU A 110 -35.51 -4.94 31.76
CA LEU A 110 -36.55 -4.40 32.62
C LEU A 110 -36.43 -5.14 33.96
N THR A 111 -36.14 -4.39 35.02
CA THR A 111 -36.23 -4.90 36.39
C THR A 111 -37.72 -5.01 36.74
N ASP A 112 -38.23 -6.24 36.79
CA ASP A 112 -39.50 -6.54 37.45
C ASP A 112 -39.21 -6.92 38.90
N ASP A 113 -40.00 -6.42 39.85
CA ASP A 113 -39.79 -6.53 41.32
C ASP A 113 -39.79 -7.97 41.85
N ARG A 114 -40.00 -8.97 40.99
CA ARG A 114 -40.09 -10.39 41.34
C ARG A 114 -38.80 -11.18 41.12
N GLY A 115 -37.69 -10.55 40.74
CA GLY A 115 -36.38 -11.22 40.60
C GLY A 115 -36.29 -12.26 39.47
N ILE A 116 -37.39 -12.47 38.73
CA ILE A 116 -37.42 -13.28 37.51
C ILE A 116 -37.07 -12.33 36.37
N CYS A 117 -35.86 -12.47 35.83
CA CYS A 117 -35.45 -11.76 34.62
C CYS A 117 -36.33 -12.28 33.47
N ALA A 118 -37.47 -11.62 33.22
CA ALA A 118 -38.43 -11.97 32.18
C ALA A 118 -37.86 -11.60 30.80
N CYS A 119 -36.79 -12.29 30.39
CA CYS A 119 -36.14 -12.09 29.11
C CYS A 119 -36.08 -13.36 28.26
N GLU A 120 -37.02 -14.29 28.44
CA GLU A 120 -36.91 -15.61 27.80
C GLU A 120 -37.77 -15.84 26.53
N TYR A 121 -38.78 -15.03 26.17
CA TYR A 121 -39.49 -15.37 24.92
C TYR A 121 -40.25 -14.30 24.13
N SER A 122 -40.69 -13.20 24.72
CA SER A 122 -41.43 -12.19 23.96
C SER A 122 -40.50 -11.08 23.55
N THR A 123 -40.25 -10.88 22.26
CA THR A 123 -39.49 -9.74 21.71
C THR A 123 -40.21 -8.43 22.04
N PRO A 124 -39.84 -7.66 23.09
CA PRO A 124 -40.35 -6.32 23.19
C PRO A 124 -39.52 -5.54 22.17
N ARG A 125 -40.17 -5.04 21.11
CA ARG A 125 -39.52 -4.01 20.28
C ARG A 125 -38.97 -2.95 21.22
N LEU A 126 -37.70 -2.58 21.06
CA LEU A 126 -37.09 -1.58 21.93
C LEU A 126 -37.97 -0.31 21.93
N PRO A 127 -38.21 0.30 23.11
CA PRO A 127 -39.02 1.49 23.19
C PRO A 127 -38.44 2.57 22.26
N ARG A 128 -39.29 3.07 21.34
CA ARG A 128 -38.89 4.02 20.29
C ARG A 128 -38.19 5.26 20.85
N LYS A 129 -38.57 5.69 22.07
CA LYS A 129 -37.93 6.81 22.77
C LYS A 129 -36.47 6.53 23.10
N VAL A 130 -36.16 5.37 23.65
CA VAL A 130 -34.77 4.97 23.98
C VAL A 130 -33.94 4.85 22.70
N LEU A 131 -34.53 4.31 21.64
CA LEU A 131 -33.89 4.21 20.34
C LEU A 131 -33.57 5.59 19.73
N LEU A 132 -34.50 6.55 19.82
CA LEU A 132 -34.24 7.93 19.38
C LEU A 132 -33.12 8.58 20.19
N ILE A 133 -33.13 8.41 21.52
CA ILE A 133 -32.08 8.95 22.40
C ILE A 133 -30.73 8.29 22.07
N HIS A 134 -30.71 6.97 21.89
CA HIS A 134 -29.52 6.23 21.48
C HIS A 134 -28.97 6.76 20.16
N GLY A 135 -29.79 6.80 19.10
CA GLY A 135 -29.37 7.30 17.80
C GLY A 135 -28.90 8.76 17.84
N ALA A 136 -29.58 9.61 18.62
CA ALA A 136 -29.15 10.99 18.82
C ALA A 136 -27.78 11.07 19.51
N LEU A 137 -27.54 10.26 20.54
CA LEU A 137 -26.30 10.28 21.29
C LEU A 137 -25.13 9.64 20.53
N THR A 138 -25.38 8.60 19.72
CA THR A 138 -24.32 7.91 18.97
C THR A 138 -24.01 8.55 17.61
N ILE A 139 -24.97 9.23 16.97
CA ILE A 139 -24.79 9.76 15.60
C ILE A 139 -24.81 11.28 15.59
N ILE A 140 -25.83 11.89 16.18
CA ILE A 140 -26.03 13.34 16.11
C ILE A 140 -25.00 14.07 16.98
N LEU A 141 -24.73 13.58 18.20
CA LEU A 141 -23.77 14.23 19.10
C LEU A 141 -22.34 14.29 18.51
N PRO A 142 -21.76 13.20 17.97
CA PRO A 142 -20.46 13.27 17.31
C PRO A 142 -20.45 14.18 16.07
N TYR A 143 -21.53 14.22 15.30
CA TYR A 143 -21.65 15.15 14.17
C TYR A 143 -21.65 16.61 14.63
N ILE A 144 -22.45 16.96 15.65
CA ILE A 144 -22.46 18.33 16.18
C ILE A 144 -21.07 18.69 16.73
N HIS A 145 -20.41 17.76 17.42
CA HIS A 145 -19.06 17.97 17.94
C HIS A 145 -18.05 18.25 16.82
N THR A 146 -18.03 17.44 15.77
CA THR A 146 -17.14 17.63 14.61
C THR A 146 -17.43 18.95 13.88
N ARG A 147 -18.71 19.30 13.70
CA ARG A 147 -19.13 20.57 13.10
C ARG A 147 -18.70 21.78 13.94
N LEU A 148 -18.90 21.70 15.25
CA LEU A 148 -18.53 22.76 16.19
C LEU A 148 -17.02 22.95 16.26
N ARG A 149 -16.25 21.84 16.25
CA ARG A 149 -14.79 21.87 16.20
C ARG A 149 -14.28 22.50 14.90
N GLY A 150 -14.82 22.09 13.76
CA GLY A 150 -14.47 22.69 12.46
C GLY A 150 -14.78 24.19 12.42
N HIS A 151 -15.94 24.60 12.96
CA HIS A 151 -16.31 26.02 13.07
C HIS A 151 -15.39 26.80 14.01
N ALA A 152 -15.03 26.23 15.17
CA ALA A 152 -14.11 26.83 16.13
C ALA A 152 -12.72 27.04 15.53
N LEU A 153 -12.21 26.07 14.77
CA LEU A 153 -10.92 26.17 14.06
C LEU A 153 -10.96 27.20 12.94
N SER A 154 -12.05 27.24 12.14
CA SER A 154 -12.18 28.22 11.06
C SER A 154 -12.19 29.68 11.55
N LYS A 155 -12.61 29.90 12.80
CA LYS A 155 -12.63 31.21 13.46
C LYS A 155 -11.44 31.45 14.38
N ALA A 156 -10.42 30.60 14.35
CA ALA A 156 -9.23 30.68 15.19
C ALA A 156 -9.56 30.89 16.69
N TRP A 157 -10.56 30.16 17.22
CA TRP A 157 -10.88 30.21 18.65
C TRP A 157 -9.69 29.89 19.59
N PRO A 158 -8.72 29.03 19.21
CA PRO A 158 -7.50 28.86 19.98
C PRO A 158 -6.67 30.15 20.11
N ASP A 159 -6.66 31.03 19.11
CA ASP A 159 -5.78 32.20 19.11
C ASP A 159 -6.41 33.43 19.77
N ALA A 160 -7.67 33.33 20.20
CA ALA A 160 -8.39 34.41 20.88
C ALA A 160 -7.77 34.73 22.26
N PRO A 161 -7.74 36.01 22.67
CA PRO A 161 -7.23 36.41 23.98
C PRO A 161 -8.01 35.74 25.11
N SER A 162 -7.37 35.53 26.27
CA SER A 162 -7.93 34.78 27.40
C SER A 162 -9.20 35.38 28.01
N SER A 163 -9.45 36.68 27.80
CA SER A 163 -10.68 37.36 28.22
C SER A 163 -11.90 37.03 27.37
N ASP A 164 -11.71 36.48 26.17
CA ASP A 164 -12.81 36.22 25.25
C ASP A 164 -13.56 34.94 25.61
N ARG A 165 -14.90 35.03 25.58
CA ARG A 165 -15.79 33.86 25.78
C ARG A 165 -15.51 32.72 24.79
N ARG A 166 -14.92 33.02 23.62
CA ARG A 166 -14.53 32.03 22.60
C ARG A 166 -13.41 31.12 23.09
N ARG A 167 -12.38 31.70 23.73
CA ARG A 167 -11.27 30.95 24.31
C ARG A 167 -11.76 30.08 25.47
N MET A 168 -12.63 30.63 26.33
CA MET A 168 -13.29 29.86 27.40
C MET A 168 -14.12 28.69 26.84
N ALA A 169 -14.90 28.91 25.77
CA ALA A 169 -15.69 27.85 25.13
C ALA A 169 -14.82 26.76 24.50
N TRP A 170 -13.69 27.15 23.88
CA TRP A 170 -12.70 26.22 23.35
C TRP A 170 -12.07 25.36 24.46
N GLU A 171 -11.67 25.97 25.56
CA GLU A 171 -11.12 25.25 26.71
C GLU A 171 -12.15 24.34 27.37
N LEU A 172 -13.41 24.77 27.48
CA LEU A 172 -14.50 23.93 27.97
C LEU A 172 -14.73 22.72 27.06
N MET A 173 -14.72 22.92 25.74
CA MET A 173 -14.86 21.83 24.77
C MET A 173 -13.73 20.81 24.91
N ILE A 174 -12.48 21.25 25.03
CA ILE A 174 -11.33 20.36 25.25
C ILE A 174 -11.47 19.62 26.58
N LYS A 175 -11.84 20.30 27.67
CA LYS A 175 -12.04 19.67 28.98
C LYS A 175 -13.17 18.63 28.92
N LEU A 176 -14.23 18.88 28.16
CA LEU A 176 -15.31 17.94 27.96
C LEU A 176 -14.86 16.73 27.13
N GLU A 177 -14.05 16.95 26.10
CA GLU A 177 -13.46 15.88 25.26
C GLU A 177 -12.54 14.98 26.11
N THR A 178 -11.65 15.55 26.92
CA THR A 178 -10.78 14.78 27.82
C THR A 178 -11.57 14.07 28.92
N ALA A 179 -12.58 14.72 29.51
CA ALA A 179 -13.47 14.09 30.49
C ALA A 179 -14.27 12.94 29.88
N HIS A 180 -14.78 13.11 28.65
CA HIS A 180 -15.47 12.05 27.93
C HIS A 180 -14.54 10.88 27.62
N ALA A 181 -13.30 11.14 27.19
CA ALA A 181 -12.30 10.10 26.94
C ALA A 181 -11.94 9.33 28.22
N ALA A 182 -11.77 10.03 29.35
CA ALA A 182 -11.53 9.39 30.65
C ALA A 182 -12.72 8.53 31.09
N PHE A 183 -13.96 9.02 30.90
CA PHE A 183 -15.17 8.27 31.20
C PHE A 183 -15.35 7.06 30.26
N ALA A 184 -15.01 7.20 28.98
CA ALA A 184 -15.01 6.12 28.01
C ALA A 184 -13.98 5.04 28.37
N LEU A 185 -12.77 5.43 28.77
CA LEU A 185 -11.74 4.51 29.25
C LEU A 185 -12.20 3.76 30.51
N ALA A 186 -12.71 4.48 31.52
CA ALA A 186 -13.26 3.85 32.73
C ALA A 186 -14.42 2.91 32.41
N SER A 187 -15.27 3.30 31.45
CA SER A 187 -16.35 2.46 30.96
C SER A 187 -15.82 1.19 30.30
N PHE A 188 -14.81 1.32 29.44
CA PHE A 188 -14.18 0.19 28.78
C PHE A 188 -13.48 -0.76 29.76
N ILE A 189 -12.81 -0.25 30.79
CA ILE A 189 -12.20 -1.08 31.85
C ILE A 189 -13.27 -1.88 32.60
N ALA A 190 -14.37 -1.22 32.99
CA ALA A 190 -15.51 -1.91 33.61
C ALA A 190 -16.15 -2.93 32.66
N PHE A 191 -16.17 -2.66 31.35
CA PHE A 191 -16.60 -3.63 30.34
C PHE A 191 -15.67 -4.84 30.25
N LEU A 192 -14.36 -4.65 30.38
CA LEU A 192 -13.41 -5.78 30.42
C LEU A 192 -13.63 -6.67 31.66
N TRP A 193 -14.11 -6.10 32.77
CA TRP A 193 -14.44 -6.86 33.98
C TRP A 193 -15.78 -7.60 33.86
N ASP A 194 -16.87 -6.89 33.57
CA ASP A 194 -18.25 -7.43 33.60
C ASP A 194 -18.74 -7.97 32.24
N GLY A 195 -18.29 -7.38 31.13
CA GLY A 195 -18.69 -7.74 29.77
C GLY A 195 -20.12 -7.35 29.37
N GLN A 196 -20.79 -6.48 30.13
CA GLN A 196 -22.21 -6.16 29.93
C GLN A 196 -22.47 -4.99 28.96
N TYR A 197 -21.77 -3.87 29.13
CA TYR A 197 -22.00 -2.62 28.38
C TYR A 197 -20.74 -2.21 27.64
N ARG A 198 -20.79 -2.25 26.30
CA ARG A 198 -19.66 -1.92 25.43
C ARG A 198 -19.35 -0.44 25.40
N THR A 199 -20.35 0.40 25.10
CA THR A 199 -20.18 1.86 25.01
C THR A 199 -20.70 2.58 26.25
N THR A 200 -20.25 3.82 26.44
CA THR A 200 -20.77 4.72 27.47
C THR A 200 -22.26 5.03 27.27
N VAL A 201 -22.69 5.10 26.01
CA VAL A 201 -24.09 5.30 25.60
C VAL A 201 -24.95 4.09 25.98
N ASP A 202 -24.45 2.89 25.69
CA ASP A 202 -25.12 1.63 26.08
C ASP A 202 -25.30 1.56 27.60
N ARG A 203 -24.29 1.99 28.36
CA ARG A 203 -24.36 2.04 29.82
C ARG A 203 -25.38 3.06 30.33
N LEU A 204 -25.41 4.26 29.75
CA LEU A 204 -26.36 5.31 30.13
C LEU A 204 -27.81 4.87 29.88
N LEU A 205 -28.05 4.13 28.79
CA LEU A 205 -29.37 3.64 28.40
C LEU A 205 -29.69 2.23 28.90
N SER A 206 -28.77 1.61 29.65
CA SER A 206 -28.85 0.22 30.10
C SER A 206 -29.19 -0.77 28.96
N MET A 207 -28.63 -0.54 27.77
CA MET A 207 -28.79 -1.41 26.61
C MET A 207 -27.67 -2.47 26.62
N LYS A 208 -28.04 -3.75 26.79
CA LYS A 208 -27.11 -4.87 26.76
C LYS A 208 -27.17 -5.60 25.42
N LEU A 209 -26.00 -6.04 24.94
CA LEU A 209 -25.88 -6.80 23.71
C LEU A 209 -25.84 -8.30 24.04
N VAL A 210 -26.87 -9.05 23.66
CA VAL A 210 -27.07 -10.46 24.07
C VAL A 210 -27.13 -11.35 22.84
N PRO A 211 -26.63 -12.60 22.90
CA PRO A 211 -26.78 -13.57 21.82
C PRO A 211 -28.23 -13.71 21.36
N SER A 212 -28.46 -13.57 20.06
CA SER A 212 -29.77 -13.80 19.43
C SER A 212 -30.14 -15.29 19.41
N ARG A 213 -29.14 -16.18 19.48
CA ARG A 213 -29.30 -17.64 19.51
C ARG A 213 -28.66 -18.20 20.79
N ARG A 214 -29.28 -19.23 21.38
CA ARG A 214 -28.74 -19.89 22.60
C ARG A 214 -27.43 -20.63 22.35
N LEU A 215 -27.20 -21.08 21.10
CA LEU A 215 -26.01 -21.79 20.67
C LEU A 215 -25.24 -20.94 19.66
N VAL A 216 -24.37 -20.06 20.16
CA VAL A 216 -23.42 -19.33 19.30
C VAL A 216 -22.17 -20.19 19.16
N ARG A 217 -21.97 -20.82 18.00
CA ARG A 217 -20.67 -21.39 17.63
C ARG A 217 -19.81 -20.28 17.06
N ARG A 218 -18.67 -20.00 17.70
CA ARG A 218 -17.68 -19.07 17.16
C ARG A 218 -17.08 -19.67 15.90
N ASN A 219 -17.39 -19.09 14.74
CA ASN A 219 -16.67 -19.37 13.51
C ASN A 219 -15.36 -18.57 13.55
N VAL A 220 -14.25 -19.23 13.86
CA VAL A 220 -12.92 -18.62 13.73
C VAL A 220 -12.65 -18.44 12.24
N SER A 221 -12.44 -17.20 11.78
CA SER A 221 -12.14 -16.91 10.38
C SER A 221 -10.71 -17.37 10.06
N TYR A 222 -10.59 -18.57 9.50
CA TYR A 222 -9.31 -19.10 9.01
C TYR A 222 -8.85 -18.45 7.69
N GLU A 223 -9.55 -17.44 7.18
CA GLU A 223 -9.27 -16.85 5.87
C GLU A 223 -7.84 -16.29 5.76
N TYR A 224 -7.39 -15.52 6.75
CA TYR A 224 -6.04 -14.95 6.74
C TYR A 224 -4.96 -16.01 6.90
N MET A 225 -5.17 -16.97 7.81
CA MET A 225 -4.28 -18.10 7.99
C MET A 225 -4.20 -18.93 6.69
N ASN A 226 -5.34 -19.22 6.06
CA ASN A 226 -5.41 -19.99 4.83
C ASN A 226 -4.76 -19.24 3.67
N ARG A 227 -4.97 -17.92 3.53
CA ARG A 227 -4.29 -17.10 2.51
C ARG A 227 -2.78 -17.11 2.69
N GLN A 228 -2.30 -16.98 3.93
CA GLN A 228 -0.87 -17.04 4.22
C GLN A 228 -0.29 -18.43 3.94
N MET A 229 -0.97 -19.50 4.36
CA MET A 229 -0.52 -20.86 4.06
C MET A 229 -0.46 -21.12 2.55
N VAL A 230 -1.47 -20.67 1.80
CA VAL A 230 -1.49 -20.81 0.34
C VAL A 230 -0.36 -20.01 -0.31
N TRP A 231 -0.15 -18.76 0.10
CA TRP A 231 0.92 -17.94 -0.46
C TRP A 231 2.30 -18.50 -0.15
N HIS A 232 2.55 -18.92 1.10
CA HIS A 232 3.79 -19.57 1.48
C HIS A 232 4.05 -20.84 0.68
N ALA A 233 3.08 -21.76 0.63
CA ALA A 233 3.20 -22.99 -0.15
C ALA A 233 3.43 -22.72 -1.65
N PHE A 234 2.76 -21.71 -2.21
CA PHE A 234 2.95 -21.29 -3.59
C PHE A 234 4.37 -20.75 -3.83
N THR A 235 4.90 -19.92 -2.93
CA THR A 235 6.26 -19.37 -3.06
C THR A 235 7.33 -20.44 -2.90
N GLU A 236 7.18 -21.38 -1.95
CA GLU A 236 8.08 -22.54 -1.84
C GLU A 236 8.07 -23.36 -3.12
N PHE A 237 6.87 -23.68 -3.64
CA PHE A 237 6.74 -24.39 -4.90
C PHE A 237 7.41 -23.63 -6.07
N LEU A 238 7.22 -22.31 -6.15
CA LEU A 238 7.81 -21.49 -7.19
C LEU A 238 9.33 -21.44 -7.10
N ILE A 239 9.90 -21.39 -5.90
CA ILE A 239 11.35 -21.45 -5.68
C ILE A 239 11.92 -22.78 -6.16
N PHE A 240 11.19 -23.89 -6.02
CA PHE A 240 11.62 -25.18 -6.59
C PHE A 240 11.43 -25.26 -8.11
N LEU A 241 10.41 -24.60 -8.65
CA LEU A 241 10.11 -24.62 -10.09
C LEU A 241 11.01 -23.66 -10.89
N LEU A 242 11.37 -22.52 -10.33
CA LEU A 242 12.10 -21.44 -11.02
C LEU A 242 13.47 -21.90 -11.56
N PRO A 243 14.31 -22.66 -10.82
CA PRO A 243 15.56 -23.20 -11.33
C PRO A 243 15.39 -24.22 -12.46
N LEU A 244 14.24 -24.89 -12.53
CA LEU A 244 13.94 -25.89 -13.57
C LEU A 244 13.49 -25.23 -14.89
N LEU A 245 13.13 -23.95 -14.87
CA LEU A 245 12.76 -23.21 -16.06
C LEU A 245 14.01 -22.76 -16.83
N PRO A 246 14.11 -23.03 -18.14
CA PRO A 246 15.25 -22.60 -18.94
C PRO A 246 15.30 -21.07 -19.04
N HIS A 247 16.13 -20.44 -18.21
CA HIS A 247 16.32 -18.98 -18.09
C HIS A 247 16.48 -18.27 -19.45
N ARG A 248 17.09 -18.96 -20.44
CA ARG A 248 17.30 -18.44 -21.80
C ARG A 248 16.01 -18.30 -22.61
N LYS A 249 15.06 -19.23 -22.46
CA LYS A 249 13.77 -19.16 -23.16
C LYS A 249 12.84 -18.16 -22.46
N LEU A 250 12.85 -18.14 -21.13
CA LEU A 250 12.05 -17.19 -20.34
C LEU A 250 12.49 -15.74 -20.61
N ARG A 251 13.79 -15.46 -20.70
CA ARG A 251 14.29 -14.11 -21.03
C ARG A 251 13.87 -13.64 -22.43
N ARG A 252 13.87 -14.54 -23.41
CA ARG A 252 13.37 -14.23 -24.77
C ARG A 252 11.87 -13.96 -24.77
N VAL A 253 11.08 -14.78 -24.07
CA VAL A 253 9.62 -14.62 -23.98
C VAL A 253 9.24 -13.38 -23.18
N ALA A 254 9.91 -13.10 -22.07
CA ALA A 254 9.70 -11.91 -21.25
C ALA A 254 10.06 -10.63 -22.03
N GLY A 255 11.18 -10.63 -22.77
CA GLY A 255 11.56 -9.51 -23.63
C GLY A 255 10.58 -9.28 -24.79
N THR A 256 9.99 -10.34 -25.35
CA THR A 256 8.91 -10.19 -26.35
C THR A 256 7.60 -9.71 -25.73
N ALA A 257 7.25 -10.14 -24.51
CA ALA A 257 6.02 -9.74 -23.85
C ALA A 257 6.05 -8.27 -23.41
N THR A 258 7.18 -7.78 -22.89
CA THR A 258 7.36 -6.36 -22.55
C THR A 258 7.34 -5.46 -23.79
N GLY A 259 7.89 -5.93 -24.92
CA GLY A 259 7.80 -5.23 -26.21
C GLY A 259 6.38 -5.16 -26.78
N VAL A 260 5.56 -6.18 -26.57
CA VAL A 260 4.16 -6.23 -27.05
C VAL A 260 3.23 -5.37 -26.20
N VAL A 261 3.48 -5.25 -24.90
CA VAL A 261 2.64 -4.44 -23.98
C VAL A 261 2.95 -2.94 -24.08
N MET A 262 4.18 -2.55 -24.45
CA MET A 262 4.59 -1.14 -24.54
C MET A 262 4.31 -0.45 -25.90
N HIS A 263 3.88 -1.16 -26.95
CA HIS A 263 3.54 -0.54 -28.24
C HIS A 263 2.12 -0.89 -28.76
N PRO A 264 1.03 -0.47 -28.10
CA PRO A 264 -0.31 -0.53 -28.69
C PRO A 264 -0.61 0.65 -29.63
N LEU A 265 0.23 1.69 -29.71
CA LEU A 265 -0.10 2.96 -30.37
C LEU A 265 0.45 3.15 -31.79
N THR A 266 1.37 2.30 -32.28
CA THR A 266 1.96 2.47 -33.62
C THR A 266 1.44 1.47 -34.66
N THR A 267 0.64 0.48 -34.26
CA THR A 267 0.09 -0.56 -35.16
C THR A 267 -1.32 -0.26 -35.66
N LEU A 268 -1.96 0.83 -35.20
CA LEU A 268 -3.32 1.23 -35.62
C LEU A 268 -3.35 2.03 -36.94
N SER A 269 -2.24 2.60 -37.39
CA SER A 269 -2.19 3.41 -38.63
C SER A 269 -2.08 2.56 -39.91
N THR A 270 -1.79 1.26 -39.79
CA THR A 270 -1.59 0.34 -40.93
C THR A 270 -2.82 -0.50 -41.27
N LEU A 271 -3.89 -0.47 -40.46
CA LEU A 271 -5.12 -1.25 -40.68
C LEU A 271 -6.26 -0.50 -41.39
N VAL A 272 -6.08 0.78 -41.75
CA VAL A 272 -7.10 1.54 -42.47
C VAL A 272 -6.93 1.36 -44.00
N PRO A 273 -7.95 0.87 -44.74
CA PRO A 273 -7.90 0.74 -46.19
C PRO A 273 -7.82 2.09 -46.92
N ALA A 274 -7.14 2.11 -48.07
CA ALA A 274 -6.81 3.31 -48.85
C ALA A 274 -7.97 4.31 -49.14
N PRO A 275 -9.23 3.91 -49.41
CA PRO A 275 -10.26 4.90 -49.77
C PRO A 275 -10.74 5.76 -48.58
N ALA A 276 -10.52 5.32 -47.34
CA ALA A 276 -10.93 6.08 -46.16
C ALA A 276 -9.95 7.20 -45.76
N ARG A 277 -8.71 7.18 -46.28
CA ARG A 277 -7.70 8.23 -45.98
C ARG A 277 -8.01 9.57 -46.65
N ALA A 278 -8.70 9.56 -47.79
CA ALA A 278 -9.06 10.76 -48.55
C ALA A 278 -10.20 11.58 -47.93
N VAL A 279 -11.06 10.95 -47.10
CA VAL A 279 -12.24 11.62 -46.51
C VAL A 279 -11.88 12.36 -45.21
N PHE A 280 -10.84 11.92 -44.49
CA PHE A 280 -10.45 12.49 -43.21
C PHE A 280 -9.34 13.57 -43.27
N GLY A 281 -8.95 14.04 -44.46
CA GLY A 281 -8.05 15.20 -44.61
C GLY A 281 -6.64 15.02 -44.00
N LEU A 282 -6.20 13.77 -43.78
CA LEU A 282 -4.84 13.45 -43.36
C LEU A 282 -4.00 13.15 -44.60
N GLU A 283 -3.60 14.22 -45.30
CA GLU A 283 -2.69 14.13 -46.43
C GLU A 283 -1.24 14.20 -45.92
N PRO A 284 -0.44 13.12 -46.04
CA PRO A 284 0.99 13.26 -45.80
C PRO A 284 1.60 13.94 -47.02
N TYR A 285 2.20 15.10 -46.77
CA TYR A 285 3.05 15.83 -47.71
C TYR A 285 4.13 14.90 -48.29
N VAL A 286 3.97 14.54 -49.56
CA VAL A 286 4.99 13.79 -50.32
C VAL A 286 6.03 14.80 -50.82
N GLY A 287 6.99 15.12 -49.95
CA GLY A 287 8.25 15.74 -50.32
C GLY A 287 9.16 14.71 -50.97
N ARG A 288 9.17 14.66 -52.30
CA ARG A 288 10.09 13.87 -53.12
C ARG A 288 11.47 14.55 -53.13
N GLN A 289 12.47 13.91 -52.54
CA GLN A 289 13.87 13.98 -53.00
C GLN A 289 14.71 12.89 -52.31
N GLN A 290 14.90 11.78 -53.02
CA GLN A 290 16.17 11.08 -52.98
C GLN A 290 17.17 12.03 -53.64
N ASP A 291 18.15 12.49 -52.87
CA ASP A 291 19.55 12.63 -53.28
C ASP A 291 20.36 13.27 -52.14
N ALA A 292 21.52 12.68 -51.88
CA ALA A 292 22.66 13.22 -51.14
C ALA A 292 22.49 13.57 -49.65
N GLN A 293 23.28 12.84 -48.85
CA GLN A 293 24.03 13.33 -47.68
C GLN A 293 23.83 14.80 -47.29
N LEU A 294 23.17 15.00 -46.15
CA LEU A 294 23.70 15.80 -45.05
C LEU A 294 23.18 15.16 -43.77
N ARG A 295 23.93 14.18 -43.26
CA ARG A 295 23.75 13.77 -41.86
C ARG A 295 23.86 15.06 -41.05
N LYS A 296 22.83 15.41 -40.28
CA LYS A 296 22.99 16.42 -39.23
C LYS A 296 24.06 15.86 -38.31
N GLY A 297 25.29 16.32 -38.51
CA GLY A 297 26.40 15.93 -37.66
C GLY A 297 26.04 16.32 -36.23
N GLY A 298 26.21 15.38 -35.29
CA GLY A 298 26.22 15.75 -33.89
C GLY A 298 27.34 16.75 -33.61
N ARG A 299 27.21 17.45 -32.48
CA ARG A 299 28.14 18.52 -32.05
C ARG A 299 29.61 18.08 -32.06
N PHE A 300 29.87 16.79 -31.86
CA PHE A 300 31.21 16.20 -31.78
C PHE A 300 31.51 15.21 -32.92
N THR A 301 31.05 15.49 -34.13
CA THR A 301 31.37 14.70 -35.34
C THR A 301 32.85 14.70 -35.72
N HIS A 302 33.54 15.81 -35.46
CA HIS A 302 34.94 16.01 -35.84
C HIS A 302 35.94 15.26 -34.94
N LEU A 303 35.47 14.71 -33.81
CA LEU A 303 36.30 14.00 -32.85
C LEU A 303 36.63 12.59 -33.38
N PRO A 304 37.87 12.09 -33.28
CA PRO A 304 38.21 10.77 -33.79
C PRO A 304 37.53 9.64 -32.98
N ALA A 305 37.40 8.45 -33.58
CA ALA A 305 36.62 7.35 -33.00
C ALA A 305 37.27 6.66 -31.78
N ASN A 306 38.55 6.92 -31.55
CA ASN A 306 39.33 6.47 -30.39
C ASN A 306 39.17 7.36 -29.15
N GLU A 307 38.42 8.47 -29.27
CA GLU A 307 38.14 9.40 -28.17
C GLU A 307 36.67 9.38 -27.76
N CYS A 308 36.42 9.52 -26.46
CA CYS A 308 35.06 9.61 -25.94
C CYS A 308 34.52 11.03 -26.07
N ALA A 309 33.47 11.22 -26.87
CA ALA A 309 32.86 12.54 -27.05
C ALA A 309 32.13 13.07 -25.79
N ILE A 310 31.68 12.19 -24.88
CA ILE A 310 31.09 12.62 -23.59
C ILE A 310 32.19 13.09 -22.62
N CYS A 311 33.35 12.42 -22.59
CA CYS A 311 34.49 12.87 -21.79
C CYS A 311 34.99 14.23 -22.29
N TYR A 312 35.04 14.42 -23.61
CA TYR A 312 35.38 15.69 -24.22
C TYR A 312 34.35 16.78 -23.89
N GLU A 313 33.05 16.48 -23.99
CA GLU A 313 31.98 17.42 -23.61
C GLU A 313 32.13 17.87 -22.14
N ASN A 314 32.29 16.93 -21.21
CA ASN A 314 32.42 17.23 -19.78
C ASN A 314 33.70 18.04 -19.49
N ALA A 315 34.81 17.75 -20.17
CA ALA A 315 36.04 18.53 -20.06
C ALA A 315 35.88 19.95 -20.63
N SER A 316 35.17 20.09 -21.75
CA SER A 316 34.88 21.39 -22.36
C SER A 316 33.88 22.23 -21.54
N ALA A 317 32.90 21.58 -20.90
CA ALA A 317 31.93 22.23 -20.03
C ALA A 317 32.59 22.75 -18.74
N ALA A 318 33.61 22.06 -18.21
CA ALA A 318 34.36 22.51 -17.03
C ALA A 318 35.15 23.81 -17.25
N LEU A 319 35.39 24.23 -18.50
CA LEU A 319 36.10 25.48 -18.84
C LEU A 319 35.18 26.71 -18.94
N ASN A 320 33.86 26.52 -19.05
CA ASN A 320 32.87 27.62 -19.07
C ASN A 320 32.35 27.87 -17.64
N VAL A 321 32.92 28.86 -16.96
CA VAL A 321 32.62 29.24 -15.57
C VAL A 321 31.34 30.09 -15.46
N GLU A 322 30.20 29.56 -15.92
CA GLU A 322 28.90 30.25 -15.75
C GLU A 322 27.81 29.42 -15.04
N ASP A 323 28.06 28.14 -14.70
CA ASP A 323 27.06 27.28 -14.02
C ASP A 323 27.60 26.66 -12.70
N PRO A 324 27.02 26.96 -11.52
CA PRO A 324 27.59 26.62 -10.21
C PRO A 324 27.44 25.14 -9.80
N THR A 325 26.78 24.30 -10.61
CA THR A 325 26.49 22.90 -10.28
C THR A 325 27.67 21.94 -10.52
N HIS A 326 28.75 22.40 -11.17
CA HIS A 326 29.88 21.56 -11.56
C HIS A 326 31.17 21.75 -10.73
N VAL A 327 31.14 22.56 -9.67
CA VAL A 327 32.32 22.87 -8.83
C VAL A 327 32.84 21.66 -8.04
N LEU A 328 32.01 20.63 -7.82
CA LEU A 328 32.38 19.44 -7.04
C LEU A 328 33.28 18.43 -7.80
N THR A 329 33.54 18.63 -9.10
CA THR A 329 34.42 17.73 -9.88
C THR A 329 35.87 18.22 -10.01
N LEU A 330 36.22 19.38 -9.44
CA LEU A 330 37.58 19.95 -9.48
C LEU A 330 38.51 19.43 -8.36
N ALA A 331 38.09 18.44 -7.56
CA ALA A 331 38.83 17.99 -6.39
C ALA A 331 39.79 16.80 -6.65
N ASN A 332 40.24 16.57 -7.88
CA ASN A 332 41.27 15.55 -8.17
C ASN A 332 42.52 16.20 -8.81
N PRO A 333 43.62 16.41 -8.05
CA PRO A 333 44.75 17.24 -8.48
C PRO A 333 45.81 16.52 -9.32
N LEU A 334 45.50 15.35 -9.90
CA LEU A 334 46.45 14.55 -10.68
C LEU A 334 46.06 14.46 -12.16
N LEU A 335 46.04 15.60 -12.85
CA LEU A 335 46.55 15.81 -14.23
C LEU A 335 46.17 17.22 -14.70
N SER A 336 46.80 18.24 -14.13
CA SER A 336 46.71 19.61 -14.64
C SER A 336 48.09 20.03 -15.14
N GLN A 337 48.43 19.64 -16.38
CA GLN A 337 49.47 20.30 -17.14
C GLN A 337 49.01 20.54 -18.59
N SER A 338 49.36 21.74 -19.07
CA SER A 338 49.26 22.29 -20.43
C SER A 338 47.97 23.03 -20.87
N THR A 339 47.96 24.31 -20.48
CA THR A 339 47.83 25.53 -21.31
C THR A 339 47.34 25.47 -22.78
N SER A 340 46.40 26.39 -23.05
CA SER A 340 46.21 27.25 -24.25
C SER A 340 45.78 26.62 -25.58
N GLY A 341 44.70 27.18 -26.15
CA GLY A 341 44.13 26.81 -27.43
C GLY A 341 45.11 26.85 -28.60
N SER A 342 45.07 25.78 -29.40
CA SER A 342 45.58 25.71 -30.77
C SER A 342 44.98 24.48 -31.45
N HIS A 343 44.62 24.61 -32.72
CA HIS A 343 44.20 23.51 -33.58
C HIS A 343 45.30 22.42 -33.62
N HIS A 344 45.13 21.32 -32.88
CA HIS A 344 46.05 20.18 -32.95
C HIS A 344 45.68 19.24 -34.10
N ALA A 345 46.49 19.30 -35.16
CA ALA A 345 46.51 18.31 -36.22
C ALA A 345 46.89 16.92 -35.66
N TYR A 346 46.18 15.89 -36.11
CA TYR A 346 46.32 14.48 -35.75
C TYR A 346 47.78 14.00 -35.87
N ARG A 347 48.52 13.90 -34.76
CA ARG A 347 49.81 13.18 -34.71
C ARG A 347 49.54 11.71 -34.39
N LYS A 348 49.92 10.83 -35.32
CA LYS A 348 49.59 9.39 -35.31
C LYS A 348 50.16 8.60 -34.11
N ASN A 349 51.04 9.19 -33.30
CA ASN A 349 51.81 8.49 -32.26
C ASN A 349 51.70 9.13 -30.86
N GLU A 350 50.75 10.03 -30.63
CA GLU A 350 50.52 10.65 -29.31
C GLU A 350 49.22 10.10 -28.71
N PRO A 351 49.18 9.71 -27.42
CA PRO A 351 47.96 9.20 -26.82
C PRO A 351 46.85 10.26 -26.88
N PRO A 352 45.61 9.87 -27.25
CA PRO A 352 44.49 10.80 -27.29
C PRO A 352 44.26 11.44 -25.93
N MET A 353 43.80 12.69 -25.90
CA MET A 353 43.60 13.43 -24.63
C MET A 353 42.53 12.77 -23.75
N HIS A 354 41.55 12.10 -24.36
CA HIS A 354 40.46 11.40 -23.68
C HIS A 354 40.24 9.99 -24.23
N PRO A 355 41.06 9.00 -23.84
CA PRO A 355 40.96 7.63 -24.33
C PRO A 355 39.68 6.94 -23.84
N LEU A 356 39.21 5.97 -24.62
CA LEU A 356 38.03 5.15 -24.28
C LEU A 356 38.36 4.16 -23.15
N THR A 357 37.85 4.43 -21.95
CA THR A 357 37.87 3.49 -20.82
C THR A 357 36.69 2.53 -20.95
N THR A 358 36.96 1.23 -21.13
CA THR A 358 35.94 0.18 -21.37
C THR A 358 34.97 0.53 -22.51
N PRO A 359 35.33 0.27 -23.78
CA PRO A 359 34.56 0.75 -24.93
C PRO A 359 33.21 0.03 -25.06
N TYR A 360 32.15 0.82 -25.25
CA TYR A 360 30.80 0.35 -25.53
C TYR A 360 30.30 0.99 -26.83
N ARG A 361 29.67 0.16 -27.67
CA ARG A 361 29.09 0.56 -28.93
C ARG A 361 27.60 0.81 -28.75
N THR A 362 27.15 1.99 -29.15
CA THR A 362 25.74 2.40 -29.12
C THR A 362 24.97 1.89 -30.34
N SER A 363 23.64 1.92 -30.30
CA SER A 363 22.76 1.52 -31.42
C SER A 363 23.04 2.28 -32.74
N CYS A 364 23.52 3.52 -32.66
CA CYS A 364 23.94 4.31 -33.82
C CYS A 364 25.37 3.98 -34.33
N GLY A 365 26.06 3.05 -33.68
CA GLY A 365 27.39 2.56 -34.06
C GLY A 365 28.57 3.34 -33.49
N HIS A 366 28.35 4.45 -32.78
CA HIS A 366 29.41 5.24 -32.14
C HIS A 366 29.85 4.63 -30.81
N ILE A 367 31.14 4.77 -30.51
CA ILE A 367 31.80 4.18 -29.33
C ILE A 367 32.07 5.25 -28.28
N TYR A 368 31.79 4.92 -27.02
CA TYR A 368 32.08 5.76 -25.85
C TYR A 368 32.50 4.88 -24.66
N CYS A 369 32.89 5.50 -23.55
CA CYS A 369 33.17 4.81 -22.30
C CYS A 369 31.88 4.26 -21.66
N TYR A 370 31.97 3.10 -21.02
CA TYR A 370 30.85 2.49 -20.29
C TYR A 370 30.19 3.45 -19.29
N THR A 371 30.99 4.06 -18.41
CA THR A 371 30.49 4.95 -17.35
C THR A 371 29.76 6.16 -17.93
N CYS A 372 30.30 6.75 -18.99
CA CYS A 372 29.73 7.92 -19.64
C CYS A 372 28.39 7.62 -20.34
N ILE A 373 28.28 6.51 -21.08
CA ILE A 373 27.00 6.14 -21.70
C ILE A 373 25.97 5.78 -20.64
N ALA A 374 26.37 4.98 -19.64
CA ALA A 374 25.48 4.55 -18.57
C ALA A 374 24.86 5.74 -17.85
N GLU A 375 25.66 6.73 -17.47
CA GLU A 375 25.17 7.95 -16.83
C GLU A 375 24.19 8.73 -17.71
N LYS A 376 24.51 8.96 -18.98
CA LYS A 376 23.63 9.71 -19.90
C LYS A 376 22.33 8.97 -20.20
N MET A 377 22.37 7.64 -20.33
CA MET A 377 21.18 6.81 -20.56
C MET A 377 20.29 6.71 -19.32
N LEU A 378 20.89 6.62 -18.12
CA LEU A 378 20.14 6.61 -16.86
C LEU A 378 19.43 7.95 -16.63
N ARG A 379 20.13 9.08 -16.79
CA ARG A 379 19.52 10.41 -16.67
C ARG A 379 18.37 10.62 -17.66
N ALA A 380 18.54 10.20 -18.91
CA ALA A 380 17.47 10.30 -19.91
C ALA A 380 16.27 9.41 -19.56
N ALA A 381 16.50 8.21 -19.01
CA ALA A 381 15.43 7.32 -18.58
C ALA A 381 14.63 7.89 -17.40
N ASP A 382 15.29 8.55 -16.44
CA ASP A 382 14.62 9.24 -15.32
C ASP A 382 13.72 10.39 -15.82
N GLU A 383 14.13 11.09 -16.88
CA GLU A 383 13.35 12.13 -17.56
C GLU A 383 12.28 11.57 -18.51
N GLY A 384 12.20 10.24 -18.69
CA GLY A 384 11.23 9.57 -19.56
C GLY A 384 11.55 9.65 -21.06
N GLY A 385 12.80 9.93 -21.43
CA GLY A 385 13.28 10.05 -22.80
C GLY A 385 14.44 9.11 -23.16
N SER A 386 14.88 9.16 -24.42
CA SER A 386 16.10 8.48 -24.88
C SER A 386 17.22 9.50 -25.09
N TRP A 387 18.44 9.19 -24.64
CA TRP A 387 19.59 10.06 -24.85
C TRP A 387 19.97 10.16 -26.34
N GLU A 388 20.20 11.37 -26.83
CA GLU A 388 20.68 11.61 -28.20
C GLU A 388 22.20 11.47 -28.31
N CYS A 389 22.67 10.75 -29.32
CA CYS A 389 24.09 10.54 -29.55
C CYS A 389 24.78 11.86 -29.92
N LEU A 390 25.79 12.24 -29.16
CA LEU A 390 26.58 13.46 -29.39
C LEU A 390 27.34 13.52 -30.74
N ARG A 391 27.47 12.39 -31.45
CA ARG A 391 28.19 12.28 -32.73
C ARG A 391 27.26 12.29 -33.95
N CYS A 392 26.05 11.75 -33.87
CA CYS A 392 25.09 11.74 -34.99
C CYS A 392 23.71 12.30 -34.69
N ALA A 393 23.46 12.74 -33.45
CA ALA A 393 22.17 13.22 -32.96
C ALA A 393 21.01 12.21 -33.13
N GLU A 394 21.31 10.91 -33.25
CA GLU A 394 20.31 9.85 -33.26
C GLU A 394 20.01 9.36 -31.83
N PRO A 395 18.75 9.03 -31.50
CA PRO A 395 18.41 8.49 -30.18
C PRO A 395 19.04 7.12 -29.95
N VAL A 396 19.71 6.96 -28.81
CA VAL A 396 20.39 5.72 -28.42
C VAL A 396 19.40 4.83 -27.67
N LEU A 397 19.07 3.69 -28.26
CA LEU A 397 18.12 2.71 -27.68
C LEU A 397 18.81 1.63 -26.85
N GLY A 398 20.12 1.46 -27.01
CA GLY A 398 20.90 0.44 -26.32
C GLY A 398 22.40 0.59 -26.56
N ALA A 399 23.19 -0.03 -25.69
CA ALA A 399 24.64 -0.10 -25.79
C ALA A 399 25.13 -1.52 -25.51
N GLU A 400 26.04 -2.01 -26.35
CA GLU A 400 26.70 -3.31 -26.22
C GLU A 400 28.19 -3.15 -25.95
N ARG A 401 28.81 -4.08 -25.21
CA ARG A 401 30.26 -4.03 -24.95
C ARG A 401 31.01 -4.25 -26.27
N PHE A 402 31.88 -3.31 -26.64
CA PHE A 402 32.71 -3.44 -27.83
C PHE A 402 33.84 -4.42 -27.56
N ARG A 403 33.79 -5.61 -28.16
CA ARG A 403 34.87 -6.61 -28.09
C ARG A 403 35.90 -6.29 -29.17
N ILE A 404 37.15 -6.11 -28.77
CA ILE A 404 38.27 -6.09 -29.70
C ILE A 404 38.58 -7.56 -30.01
N GLU A 405 38.28 -8.00 -31.22
CA GLU A 405 38.71 -9.31 -31.72
C GLU A 405 40.21 -9.21 -31.99
N ALA A 406 41.03 -9.61 -31.03
CA ALA A 406 42.48 -9.61 -31.17
C ALA A 406 42.88 -10.77 -32.10
N THR A 407 42.96 -10.52 -33.41
CA THR A 407 43.67 -11.39 -34.35
C THR A 407 45.17 -11.29 -34.06
N TYR A 408 45.68 -12.17 -33.19
CA TYR A 408 47.11 -12.29 -32.95
C TYR A 408 47.72 -13.20 -34.01
N TRP A 409 48.74 -12.70 -34.70
CA TRP A 409 49.58 -13.52 -35.57
C TRP A 409 50.32 -14.54 -34.70
N THR A 410 50.05 -15.82 -34.92
CA THR A 410 50.78 -16.94 -34.32
C THR A 410 52.20 -16.98 -34.88
N SER A 411 53.18 -16.68 -34.04
CA SER A 411 54.54 -17.20 -34.24
C SER A 411 54.60 -18.54 -33.50
N GLU A 412 54.93 -19.58 -34.26
CA GLU A 412 55.13 -20.95 -33.81
C GLU A 412 56.16 -21.03 -32.67
N GLY A 413 55.88 -21.85 -31.66
CA GLY A 413 56.81 -22.10 -30.56
C GLY A 413 56.17 -22.82 -29.37
N ASP A 414 56.02 -24.13 -29.55
CA ASP A 414 56.16 -25.19 -28.53
C ASP A 414 55.23 -25.25 -27.30
N ASP A 415 55.11 -26.49 -26.84
CA ASP A 415 54.28 -27.11 -25.82
C ASP A 415 54.07 -26.40 -24.45
N GLY A 416 52.89 -26.63 -23.86
CA GLY A 416 52.64 -26.31 -22.45
C GLY A 416 51.18 -26.05 -22.10
N SER A 417 50.50 -27.08 -21.61
CA SER A 417 49.17 -27.01 -21.01
C SER A 417 49.13 -26.09 -19.77
N ILE A 418 48.32 -25.02 -19.81
CA ILE A 418 47.82 -24.35 -18.61
C ILE A 418 46.32 -24.10 -18.79
N GLU A 419 45.53 -24.75 -17.93
CA GLU A 419 44.10 -24.54 -17.77
C GLU A 419 43.84 -23.10 -17.28
N GLU A 420 43.09 -22.34 -18.05
CA GLU A 420 42.68 -20.97 -17.70
C GLU A 420 41.50 -21.01 -16.73
N TRP A 421 41.83 -20.92 -15.44
CA TRP A 421 40.90 -20.69 -14.35
C TRP A 421 40.38 -19.24 -14.38
N GLY A 422 39.18 -19.03 -14.95
CA GLY A 422 38.44 -17.77 -14.86
C GLY A 422 37.49 -17.77 -13.65
N SER A 423 37.91 -17.12 -12.56
CA SER A 423 37.16 -16.96 -11.32
C SER A 423 36.11 -15.84 -11.41
N ASP A 424 34.86 -16.19 -11.77
CA ASP A 424 33.69 -15.31 -11.65
C ASP A 424 33.01 -15.50 -10.26
N TYR A 425 33.75 -15.32 -9.16
CA TYR A 425 33.21 -15.50 -7.80
C TYR A 425 33.44 -14.33 -6.83
N PHE A 426 33.72 -13.11 -7.32
CA PHE A 426 33.95 -11.99 -6.40
C PHE A 426 33.55 -10.64 -6.98
N ASP A 427 32.25 -10.39 -7.19
CA ASP A 427 31.77 -9.03 -7.50
C ASP A 427 30.34 -8.72 -7.00
N GLU A 428 29.86 -9.41 -5.96
CA GLU A 428 28.55 -9.08 -5.37
C GLU A 428 28.56 -9.12 -3.84
N MET A 429 29.39 -8.27 -3.21
CA MET A 429 29.15 -7.72 -1.86
C MET A 429 30.06 -6.52 -1.63
N GLY A 430 29.59 -5.33 -2.02
CA GLY A 430 30.35 -4.11 -1.76
C GLY A 430 29.60 -2.85 -2.17
N SER A 431 28.56 -2.47 -1.42
CA SER A 431 28.09 -1.08 -1.26
C SER A 431 26.91 -1.01 -0.29
N SER A 432 27.20 -0.92 1.02
CA SER A 432 26.21 -0.47 2.01
C SER A 432 26.90 0.31 3.14
N SER A 433 26.99 1.63 2.96
CA SER A 433 27.26 2.66 3.98
C SER A 433 27.13 4.03 3.28
N LEU A 434 26.55 5.12 3.80
CA LEU A 434 26.04 5.49 5.13
C LEU A 434 25.27 6.81 4.99
N SER A 435 24.11 6.96 5.64
CA SER A 435 23.60 8.17 6.33
C SER A 435 22.25 7.80 6.96
N GLY A 436 21.88 8.05 8.21
CA GLY A 436 22.41 8.84 9.33
C GLY A 436 21.22 9.45 10.09
N VAL A 437 21.28 9.47 11.44
CA VAL A 437 20.40 10.22 12.40
C VAL A 437 19.01 9.60 12.69
N SER A 438 18.51 9.41 13.93
CA SER A 438 18.98 9.62 15.31
C SER A 438 18.02 8.92 16.30
N GLY A 439 18.50 8.58 17.51
CA GLY A 439 17.75 8.88 18.74
C GLY A 439 17.32 7.75 19.69
N MET A 440 18.12 7.56 20.74
CA MET A 440 17.75 7.32 22.15
C MET A 440 17.11 5.98 22.58
N SER A 441 17.82 5.24 23.45
CA SER A 441 17.20 4.50 24.56
C SER A 441 18.13 4.42 25.78
N ALA A 442 17.65 4.99 26.89
CA ALA A 442 18.19 4.84 28.22
C ALA A 442 17.80 3.48 28.84
N GLY A 443 18.52 3.09 29.88
CA GLY A 443 18.58 1.74 30.43
C GLY A 443 17.29 1.11 30.96
N SER A 444 17.32 -0.21 31.11
CA SER A 444 16.79 -0.89 32.30
C SER A 444 17.39 -2.29 32.44
N ARG A 445 17.55 -2.66 33.70
CA ARG A 445 18.32 -3.78 34.24
C ARG A 445 17.60 -5.11 34.03
N SER A 446 18.37 -6.14 33.72
CA SER A 446 18.01 -7.55 33.84
C SER A 446 18.00 -7.98 35.31
N TRP A 447 16.91 -8.59 35.75
CA TRP A 447 16.84 -9.48 36.93
C TRP A 447 16.67 -10.90 36.39
N ALA A 448 17.65 -11.76 36.65
CA ALA A 448 17.52 -13.20 36.50
C ALA A 448 17.84 -13.83 37.86
N SER A 449 16.78 -14.24 38.56
CA SER A 449 16.78 -15.33 39.55
C SER A 449 17.18 -16.61 38.79
N GLY A 450 18.13 -17.44 39.24
CA GLY A 450 18.23 -18.01 40.58
C GLY A 450 17.53 -19.38 40.53
N SER A 451 18.29 -20.43 40.23
CA SER A 451 17.90 -21.84 40.29
C SER A 451 19.05 -22.65 40.88
N ASP A 452 18.76 -23.27 42.03
CA ASP A 452 19.20 -24.59 42.49
C ASP A 452 20.67 -24.99 42.27
N GLU A 453 21.48 -24.82 43.32
CA GLU A 453 22.17 -25.90 44.05
C GLU A 453 22.80 -25.38 45.35
#